data_AF-A0A955X0G5-F1
#
_entry.id   AF-A0A955X0G5-F1
#
_cell.length_a   1.000
_cell.length_b   1.000
_cell.length_c   1.000
_cell.angle_alpha   90.00
_cell.angle_beta   90.00
_cell.angle_gamma   90.00
#
_symmetry.space_group_name_H-M   'P 1'
#
loop_
_entity.id
_entity.type
_entity.pdbx_description
1 polymer ?
#
loop_
_entity_poly.entity_id
_entity_poly.type
_entity_poly.pdbx_seq_one_letter_code
_entity_poly.pdbx_strand_id
1 'polypeptide(L)'
;MNRKLLLLLAPALLLGCSEDEFDPTAADATLTACTVVEKIFAPKCNDCHKPGGDYPDLSYDGLAALINVESEGYPGQVQVVPGDAEASFLYRKIAGNLTADEGDPMPEKKALPDATIAFIAQWIQEGASMDCTPDPTNTSTEAYHPAGYAEATVHGYEMELGLETDCRQCHGDNLQGADDAPDCDSCHQEGWREDCTYCHGGAVSDSGAPPRDLAGLMDLTMLSFKAHGQHEAGDAHPAYECEQCHDKPTDVMTPGHIFDDETAGVAEVVFSAGLSAQGTYNGNGSCSNLYCHGNGRNNAGTADHDDGQLDCNACHAGPTATTAWRTMSGEHSKHMRERLACTDCHNSTVNSAGAIAQAALHVNGQVDLDFGTNNMTRTNNRCTGTCHNERHTNETW
;
A
#
# COMPACT_ATOMS: atom_id res chain seq x y z
N MET A 1 -18.93 36.71 -54.02
CA MET A 1 -18.09 35.78 -54.79
C MET A 1 -17.17 35.06 -53.82
N ASN A 2 -17.63 33.93 -53.28
CA ASN A 2 -17.15 32.59 -53.64
C ASN A 2 -15.64 32.39 -53.44
N ARG A 3 -15.26 31.76 -52.33
CA ARG A 3 -14.74 30.39 -52.38
C ARG A 3 -14.82 29.74 -51.00
N LYS A 4 -15.73 28.76 -50.92
CA LYS A 4 -15.89 27.79 -49.84
C LYS A 4 -14.64 26.91 -49.77
N LEU A 5 -14.03 26.79 -48.60
CA LEU A 5 -13.16 25.67 -48.27
C LEU A 5 -13.98 24.76 -47.33
N LEU A 6 -14.50 23.67 -47.88
CA LEU A 6 -15.09 22.58 -47.10
C LEU A 6 -13.93 21.82 -46.45
N LEU A 7 -13.70 22.02 -45.16
CA LEU A 7 -13.03 21.03 -44.32
C LEU A 7 -14.11 20.08 -43.79
N LEU A 8 -14.06 18.83 -44.25
CA LEU A 8 -14.80 17.72 -43.66
C LEU A 8 -14.25 17.51 -42.24
N LEU A 9 -15.00 17.94 -41.22
CA LEU A 9 -14.85 17.41 -39.87
C LEU A 9 -15.39 15.97 -39.88
N ALA A 10 -14.48 15.00 -39.79
CA ALA A 10 -14.85 13.69 -39.25
C ALA A 10 -15.25 13.87 -37.78
N PRO A 11 -16.35 13.28 -37.30
CA PRO A 11 -16.57 13.20 -35.86
C PRO A 11 -15.50 12.25 -35.32
N ALA A 12 -14.50 12.80 -34.63
CA ALA A 12 -13.69 12.02 -33.73
C ALA A 12 -14.65 11.47 -32.68
N LEU A 13 -14.93 10.17 -32.76
CA LEU A 13 -15.56 9.41 -31.71
C LEU A 13 -14.56 9.41 -30.55
N LEU A 14 -14.60 10.48 -29.73
CA LEU A 14 -14.03 10.45 -28.40
C LEU A 14 -14.88 9.46 -27.61
N LEU A 15 -14.47 8.19 -27.60
CA LEU A 15 -14.69 7.35 -26.43
C LEU A 15 -13.84 7.99 -25.32
N GLY A 16 -14.40 9.03 -24.69
CA GLY A 16 -13.96 9.43 -23.38
C GLY A 16 -14.35 8.32 -22.42
N CYS A 17 -13.38 7.79 -21.68
CA CYS A 17 -13.65 7.04 -20.46
C CYS A 17 -14.29 8.02 -19.48
N SER A 18 -15.62 8.13 -19.52
CA SER A 18 -16.39 8.62 -18.39
C SER A 18 -16.71 7.44 -17.48
N GLU A 19 -16.52 7.68 -16.19
CA GLU A 19 -17.04 6.97 -15.03
C GLU A 19 -18.46 6.43 -15.31
N ASP A 20 -18.65 5.11 -15.28
CA ASP A 20 -20.00 4.53 -15.14
C ASP A 20 -20.05 3.86 -13.76
N GLU A 21 -20.84 4.48 -12.88
CA GLU A 21 -21.34 3.87 -11.66
C GLU A 21 -22.01 2.53 -11.98
N PHE A 22 -21.69 1.54 -11.15
CA PHE A 22 -22.28 0.20 -11.10
C PHE A 22 -23.78 0.15 -11.46
N ASP A 23 -24.12 -0.62 -12.50
CA ASP A 23 -25.49 -1.04 -12.83
C ASP A 23 -25.77 -2.44 -12.23
N PRO A 24 -26.54 -2.55 -11.14
CA PRO A 24 -26.85 -3.82 -10.47
C PRO A 24 -27.78 -4.76 -11.26
N THR A 25 -28.10 -4.46 -12.53
CA THR A 25 -29.04 -5.26 -13.32
C THR A 25 -28.38 -6.18 -14.37
N ALA A 26 -27.05 -6.24 -14.43
CA ALA A 26 -26.35 -7.25 -15.22
C ALA A 26 -26.45 -8.63 -14.57
N ALA A 27 -27.53 -9.35 -14.88
CA ALA A 27 -27.71 -10.76 -14.56
C ALA A 27 -26.76 -11.61 -15.40
N ASP A 28 -25.83 -12.33 -14.77
CA ASP A 28 -25.39 -13.68 -15.21
C ASP A 28 -24.32 -14.28 -14.26
N ALA A 29 -24.76 -14.79 -13.10
CA ALA A 29 -24.25 -16.01 -12.46
C ALA A 29 -25.05 -16.29 -11.17
N THR A 30 -25.80 -17.39 -11.13
CA THR A 30 -26.52 -17.83 -9.93
C THR A 30 -25.51 -18.25 -8.84
N LEU A 31 -25.51 -17.57 -7.69
CA LEU A 31 -24.69 -17.88 -6.54
C LEU A 31 -25.25 -19.08 -5.77
N THR A 32 -24.34 -19.91 -5.25
CA THR A 32 -24.68 -21.10 -4.45
C THR A 32 -24.03 -21.06 -3.08
N ALA A 33 -24.50 -21.93 -2.18
CA ALA A 33 -23.92 -22.10 -0.86
C ALA A 33 -22.43 -22.47 -0.93
N CYS A 34 -21.99 -23.26 -1.93
CA CYS A 34 -20.58 -23.55 -2.12
C CYS A 34 -19.76 -22.28 -2.37
N THR A 35 -20.21 -21.42 -3.29
CA THR A 35 -19.51 -20.17 -3.62
C THR A 35 -19.46 -19.22 -2.44
N VAL A 36 -20.57 -19.06 -1.70
CA VAL A 36 -20.61 -18.16 -0.53
C VAL A 36 -19.76 -18.69 0.63
N VAL A 37 -19.79 -20.01 0.87
CA VAL A 37 -18.96 -20.63 1.91
C VAL A 37 -17.49 -20.47 1.58
N GLU A 38 -17.08 -20.85 0.38
CA GLU A 38 -15.67 -20.80 -0.03
C GLU A 38 -15.13 -19.37 -0.05
N LYS A 39 -15.87 -18.43 -0.67
CA LYS A 39 -15.39 -17.07 -0.88
C LYS A 39 -15.54 -16.17 0.35
N ILE A 40 -16.52 -16.44 1.21
CA ILE A 40 -16.86 -15.53 2.33
C ILE A 40 -16.86 -16.24 3.68
N PHE A 41 -17.71 -17.24 3.91
CA PHE A 41 -17.90 -17.75 5.28
C PHE A 41 -16.69 -18.51 5.81
N ALA A 42 -16.05 -19.36 5.01
CA ALA A 42 -14.84 -20.06 5.39
C ALA A 42 -13.69 -19.12 5.80
N PRO A 43 -13.30 -18.12 4.99
CA PRO A 43 -12.20 -17.23 5.34
C PRO A 43 -12.53 -16.16 6.39
N LYS A 44 -13.80 -15.71 6.49
CA LYS A 44 -14.16 -14.53 7.31
C LYS A 44 -15.03 -14.85 8.54
N CYS A 45 -15.69 -16.00 8.58
CA CYS A 45 -16.69 -16.32 9.61
C CYS A 45 -16.41 -17.61 10.37
N ASN A 46 -15.88 -18.64 9.72
CA ASN A 46 -15.77 -20.01 10.26
C ASN A 46 -14.66 -20.17 11.32
N ASP A 47 -13.87 -19.13 11.58
CA ASP A 47 -13.02 -19.07 12.77
C ASP A 47 -13.86 -19.22 14.03
N CYS A 48 -15.03 -18.59 14.08
CA CYS A 48 -16.01 -18.70 15.16
C CYS A 48 -17.22 -19.54 14.76
N HIS A 49 -17.80 -19.31 13.58
CA HIS A 49 -19.06 -19.87 13.11
C HIS A 49 -18.90 -21.20 12.37
N LYS A 50 -18.50 -22.25 13.08
CA LYS A 50 -18.21 -23.59 12.53
C LYS A 50 -18.86 -24.71 13.36
N PRO A 51 -18.82 -25.98 12.93
CA PRO A 51 -19.37 -27.08 13.73
C PRO A 51 -18.74 -27.13 15.12
N GLY A 52 -19.56 -26.97 16.16
CA GLY A 52 -19.13 -26.92 17.56
C GLY A 52 -18.51 -25.59 18.02
N GLY A 53 -18.56 -24.55 17.19
CA GLY A 53 -18.21 -23.16 17.52
C GLY A 53 -19.41 -22.33 17.95
N ASP A 54 -19.35 -21.02 17.68
CA ASP A 54 -20.42 -20.07 17.95
C ASP A 54 -21.58 -20.25 16.96
N TYR A 55 -22.81 -20.15 17.45
CA TYR A 55 -24.01 -20.24 16.61
C TYR A 55 -24.23 -18.96 15.80
N PRO A 56 -24.65 -19.03 14.52
CA PRO A 56 -24.92 -20.25 13.74
C PRO A 56 -23.66 -20.88 13.13
N ASP A 57 -23.79 -22.15 12.72
CA ASP A 57 -22.75 -22.84 11.94
C ASP A 57 -22.85 -22.41 10.46
N LEU A 58 -21.86 -21.64 10.00
CA LEU A 58 -21.76 -21.11 8.63
C LEU A 58 -20.86 -21.98 7.74
N SER A 59 -20.49 -23.18 8.19
CA SER A 59 -19.92 -24.18 7.31
C SER A 59 -20.93 -24.69 6.29
N TYR A 60 -20.41 -25.35 5.26
CA TYR A 60 -21.24 -25.94 4.22
C TYR A 60 -22.34 -26.88 4.77
N ASP A 61 -21.96 -27.75 5.71
CA ASP A 61 -22.89 -28.70 6.33
C ASP A 61 -23.90 -28.02 7.27
N GLY A 62 -23.53 -26.89 7.87
CA GLY A 62 -24.37 -26.12 8.79
C GLY A 62 -25.42 -25.24 8.09
N LEU A 63 -25.12 -24.77 6.87
CA LEU A 63 -25.95 -23.81 6.14
C LEU A 63 -27.37 -24.29 5.83
N ALA A 64 -27.54 -25.57 5.52
CA ALA A 64 -28.87 -26.16 5.31
C ALA A 64 -29.78 -26.02 6.54
N ALA A 65 -29.19 -25.95 7.75
CA ALA A 65 -29.92 -25.77 9.00
C ALA A 65 -30.28 -24.31 9.30
N LEU A 66 -29.94 -23.37 8.41
CA LEU A 66 -30.25 -21.94 8.54
C LEU A 66 -31.41 -21.50 7.63
N ILE A 67 -31.60 -22.20 6.50
CA ILE A 67 -32.56 -21.80 5.47
C ILE A 67 -33.99 -22.14 5.90
N ASN A 68 -34.85 -21.13 5.98
CA ASN A 68 -36.21 -21.20 6.51
C ASN A 68 -36.29 -21.74 7.95
N VAL A 69 -35.21 -21.56 8.73
CA VAL A 69 -35.15 -22.00 10.13
C VAL A 69 -35.10 -20.78 11.05
N GLU A 70 -35.90 -20.82 12.12
CA GLU A 70 -35.92 -19.79 13.16
C GLU A 70 -34.59 -19.77 13.95
N SER A 71 -34.12 -18.57 14.31
CA SER A 71 -32.90 -18.38 15.08
C SER A 71 -33.06 -18.88 16.53
N GLU A 72 -32.12 -19.70 17.00
CA GLU A 72 -32.15 -20.24 18.37
C GLU A 72 -31.97 -19.14 19.43
N GLY A 73 -31.26 -18.05 19.10
CA GLY A 73 -30.99 -16.93 20.01
C GLY A 73 -32.02 -15.80 19.94
N TYR A 74 -32.82 -15.74 18.87
CA TYR A 74 -33.70 -14.61 18.58
C TYR A 74 -35.07 -15.11 18.10
N PRO A 75 -35.98 -15.44 19.04
CA PRO A 75 -37.32 -15.92 18.70
C PRO A 75 -38.07 -14.95 17.78
N GLY A 76 -38.71 -15.49 16.75
CA GLY A 76 -39.42 -14.75 15.71
C GLY A 76 -38.57 -14.32 14.51
N GLN A 77 -37.25 -14.53 14.55
CA GLN A 77 -36.35 -14.22 13.43
C GLN A 77 -35.99 -15.47 12.64
N VAL A 78 -36.10 -15.41 11.31
CA VAL A 78 -35.65 -16.48 10.41
C VAL A 78 -34.23 -16.18 9.95
N GLN A 79 -33.33 -17.16 10.05
CA GLN A 79 -31.90 -16.94 9.80
C GLN A 79 -31.62 -16.58 8.34
N VAL A 80 -32.12 -17.40 7.42
CA VAL A 80 -32.09 -17.14 5.96
C VAL A 80 -33.49 -17.37 5.38
N VAL A 81 -34.03 -16.36 4.73
CA VAL A 81 -35.29 -16.37 3.98
C VAL A 81 -34.95 -16.32 2.49
N PRO A 82 -35.00 -17.45 1.77
CA PRO A 82 -34.78 -17.48 0.33
C PRO A 82 -35.64 -16.46 -0.42
N GLY A 83 -35.00 -15.66 -1.26
CA GLY A 83 -35.65 -14.62 -2.06
C GLY A 83 -35.90 -13.30 -1.33
N ASP A 84 -35.47 -13.16 -0.07
CA ASP A 84 -35.66 -11.92 0.70
C ASP A 84 -34.48 -11.70 1.68
N ALA A 85 -33.48 -10.94 1.23
CA ALA A 85 -32.31 -10.60 2.03
C ALA A 85 -32.69 -9.76 3.26
N GLU A 86 -33.59 -8.78 3.13
CA GLU A 86 -34.01 -7.91 4.23
C GLU A 86 -34.81 -8.68 5.29
N ALA A 87 -35.57 -9.72 4.92
CA ALA A 87 -36.22 -10.60 5.88
C ALA A 87 -35.26 -11.63 6.52
N SER A 88 -34.05 -11.79 6.00
CA SER A 88 -33.06 -12.74 6.49
C SER A 88 -32.24 -12.15 7.64
N PHE A 89 -32.34 -12.76 8.82
CA PHE A 89 -31.64 -12.28 10.00
C PHE A 89 -30.11 -12.29 9.84
N LEU A 90 -29.55 -13.26 9.11
CA LEU A 90 -28.13 -13.31 8.78
C LEU A 90 -27.67 -12.04 8.03
N TYR A 91 -28.43 -11.62 7.01
CA TYR A 91 -28.13 -10.41 6.24
C TYR A 91 -28.23 -9.16 7.11
N ARG A 92 -29.33 -9.01 7.87
CA ARG A 92 -29.50 -7.85 8.75
C ARG A 92 -28.39 -7.74 9.81
N LYS A 93 -27.91 -8.88 10.30
CA LYS A 93 -26.78 -8.97 11.23
C LYS A 93 -25.49 -8.43 10.63
N ILE A 94 -25.17 -8.77 9.39
CA ILE A 94 -23.94 -8.30 8.72
C ILE A 94 -24.06 -6.88 8.15
N ALA A 95 -25.28 -6.45 7.79
CA ALA A 95 -25.56 -5.11 7.30
C ALA A 95 -25.79 -4.08 8.42
N GLY A 96 -25.86 -4.53 9.68
CA GLY A 96 -26.11 -3.68 10.85
C GLY A 96 -27.52 -3.11 10.94
N ASN A 97 -28.49 -3.66 10.19
CA ASN A 97 -29.89 -3.25 10.20
C ASN A 97 -30.67 -3.99 11.31
N LEU A 98 -30.32 -3.69 12.56
CA LEU A 98 -30.80 -4.39 13.75
C LEU A 98 -31.61 -3.49 14.68
N THR A 99 -32.59 -4.08 15.37
CA THR A 99 -33.27 -3.42 16.50
C THR A 99 -32.46 -3.55 17.79
N ALA A 100 -32.79 -2.75 18.81
CA ALA A 100 -32.03 -2.71 20.07
C ALA A 100 -32.02 -4.05 20.84
N ASP A 101 -33.01 -4.92 20.61
CA ASP A 101 -33.14 -6.26 21.21
C ASP A 101 -32.47 -7.36 20.38
N GLU A 102 -31.94 -7.04 19.21
CA GLU A 102 -31.27 -8.00 18.32
C GLU A 102 -29.76 -8.02 18.50
N GLY A 103 -29.20 -7.31 19.48
CA GLY A 103 -27.76 -7.28 19.77
C GLY A 103 -26.94 -6.54 18.71
N ASP A 104 -25.62 -6.70 18.77
CA ASP A 104 -24.70 -5.97 17.90
C ASP A 104 -24.58 -6.59 16.49
N PRO A 105 -24.15 -5.81 15.47
CA PRO A 105 -23.81 -6.30 14.14
C PRO A 105 -22.64 -7.28 14.16
N MET A 106 -22.59 -8.15 13.16
CA MET A 106 -21.48 -9.08 12.94
C MET A 106 -20.65 -8.67 11.72
N PRO A 107 -19.33 -8.85 11.71
CA PRO A 107 -18.47 -9.30 12.82
C PRO A 107 -18.31 -8.27 13.95
N GLU A 108 -18.17 -8.74 15.21
CA GLU A 108 -18.08 -7.87 16.41
C GLU A 108 -16.96 -6.82 16.37
N LYS A 109 -15.86 -7.12 15.66
CA LYS A 109 -14.65 -6.29 15.64
C LYS A 109 -14.59 -5.28 14.49
N LYS A 110 -15.19 -5.60 13.35
CA LYS A 110 -15.13 -4.80 12.12
C LYS A 110 -16.29 -5.15 11.20
N ALA A 111 -17.01 -4.14 10.74
CA ALA A 111 -18.06 -4.29 9.74
C ALA A 111 -17.48 -4.83 8.42
N LEU A 112 -18.26 -5.64 7.72
CA LEU A 112 -17.88 -6.13 6.39
C LEU A 112 -17.96 -5.00 5.35
N PRO A 113 -17.16 -5.07 4.28
CA PRO A 113 -17.33 -4.19 3.13
C PRO A 113 -18.72 -4.36 2.49
N ASP A 114 -19.30 -3.27 1.98
CA ASP A 114 -20.62 -3.27 1.35
C ASP A 114 -20.73 -4.28 0.19
N ALA A 115 -19.65 -4.47 -0.57
CA ALA A 115 -19.58 -5.46 -1.64
C ALA A 115 -19.70 -6.91 -1.12
N THR A 116 -19.08 -7.22 0.02
CA THR A 116 -19.21 -8.54 0.67
C THR A 116 -20.64 -8.78 1.16
N ILE A 117 -21.26 -7.74 1.73
CA ILE A 117 -22.67 -7.77 2.17
C ILE A 117 -23.59 -7.97 0.97
N ALA A 118 -23.35 -7.27 -0.14
CA ALA A 118 -24.10 -7.40 -1.38
C ALA A 118 -23.97 -8.81 -2.00
N PHE A 119 -22.78 -9.43 -1.94
CA PHE A 119 -22.55 -10.78 -2.42
C PHE A 119 -23.40 -11.82 -1.67
N ILE A 120 -23.46 -11.72 -0.33
CA ILE A 120 -24.33 -12.58 0.48
C ILE A 120 -25.81 -12.26 0.20
N ALA A 121 -26.17 -10.98 0.04
CA ALA A 121 -27.54 -10.57 -0.29
C ALA A 121 -28.01 -11.17 -1.60
N GLN A 122 -27.14 -11.18 -2.62
CA GLN A 122 -27.44 -11.75 -3.93
C GLN A 122 -27.73 -13.25 -3.82
N TRP A 123 -26.89 -14.03 -3.12
CA TRP A 123 -27.15 -15.46 -2.90
C TRP A 123 -28.50 -15.70 -2.23
N ILE A 124 -28.84 -14.92 -1.20
CA ILE A 124 -30.15 -15.02 -0.55
C ILE A 124 -31.27 -14.67 -1.53
N GLN A 125 -31.12 -13.58 -2.28
CA GLN A 125 -32.11 -13.06 -3.21
C GLN A 125 -32.39 -14.02 -4.38
N GLU A 126 -31.38 -14.80 -4.78
CA GLU A 126 -31.47 -15.84 -5.81
C GLU A 126 -32.04 -17.17 -5.28
N GLY A 127 -32.44 -17.20 -4.01
CA GLY A 127 -33.13 -18.33 -3.40
C GLY A 127 -32.27 -19.16 -2.45
N ALA A 128 -31.10 -18.65 -2.05
CA ALA A 128 -30.20 -19.29 -1.10
C ALA A 128 -29.90 -20.76 -1.45
N SER A 129 -29.56 -21.02 -2.73
CA SER A 129 -29.41 -22.38 -3.22
C SER A 129 -28.35 -23.15 -2.43
N MET A 130 -28.69 -24.36 -1.99
CA MET A 130 -27.76 -25.33 -1.38
C MET A 130 -27.12 -26.26 -2.42
N ASP A 131 -27.47 -26.12 -3.70
CA ASP A 131 -26.89 -26.96 -4.74
C ASP A 131 -25.43 -26.57 -4.98
N CYS A 132 -24.53 -27.54 -4.83
CA CYS A 132 -23.12 -27.41 -5.23
C CYS A 132 -22.83 -27.97 -6.60
N THR A 133 -23.87 -28.36 -7.33
CA THR A 133 -23.75 -28.60 -8.75
C THR A 133 -23.77 -27.24 -9.44
N PRO A 134 -22.73 -26.82 -10.18
CA PRO A 134 -22.86 -25.71 -11.09
C PRO A 134 -24.06 -25.98 -12.02
N ASP A 135 -24.76 -24.91 -12.41
CA ASP A 135 -25.99 -24.97 -13.20
C ASP A 135 -25.87 -25.98 -14.35
N PRO A 136 -26.68 -27.06 -14.38
CA PRO A 136 -26.61 -28.09 -15.42
C PRO A 136 -27.09 -27.61 -16.79
N THR A 137 -27.58 -26.38 -16.93
CA THR A 137 -27.82 -25.75 -18.23
C THR A 137 -26.54 -25.21 -18.87
N ASN A 138 -25.45 -25.13 -18.11
CA ASN A 138 -24.10 -24.96 -18.65
C ASN A 138 -23.62 -26.32 -19.20
N THR A 139 -24.04 -26.58 -20.42
CA THR A 139 -23.66 -27.77 -21.22
C THR A 139 -22.61 -27.41 -22.26
N SER A 140 -21.78 -26.40 -21.97
CA SER A 140 -20.63 -26.13 -22.80
C SER A 140 -19.45 -26.96 -22.29
N THR A 141 -18.54 -27.26 -23.19
CA THR A 141 -17.25 -27.90 -22.93
C THR A 141 -16.34 -26.95 -22.15
N GLU A 142 -16.74 -26.68 -20.90
CA GLU A 142 -16.71 -25.37 -20.23
C GLU A 142 -15.34 -24.81 -19.86
N ALA A 143 -15.25 -23.48 -19.94
CA ALA A 143 -14.17 -22.69 -19.39
C ALA A 143 -13.98 -22.96 -17.88
N TYR A 144 -12.72 -22.96 -17.43
CA TYR A 144 -12.36 -23.15 -16.00
C TYR A 144 -12.97 -22.06 -15.10
N HIS A 145 -13.13 -20.85 -15.65
CA HIS A 145 -13.71 -19.70 -14.94
C HIS A 145 -15.21 -19.56 -15.24
N PRO A 146 -16.01 -19.08 -14.26
CA PRO A 146 -17.43 -18.86 -14.45
C PRO A 146 -17.72 -17.82 -15.54
N ALA A 147 -18.94 -17.81 -16.07
CA ALA A 147 -19.39 -16.74 -16.96
C ALA A 147 -19.23 -15.36 -16.27
N GLY A 148 -18.85 -14.34 -17.04
CA GLY A 148 -18.63 -12.99 -16.52
C GLY A 148 -17.29 -12.79 -15.80
N TYR A 149 -16.44 -13.81 -15.69
CA TYR A 149 -15.14 -13.68 -15.01
C TYR A 149 -14.22 -12.62 -15.63
N ALA A 150 -14.34 -12.34 -16.93
CA ALA A 150 -13.56 -11.28 -17.59
C ALA A 150 -13.82 -9.87 -17.03
N GLU A 151 -14.93 -9.65 -16.31
CA GLU A 151 -15.22 -8.37 -15.67
C GLU A 151 -14.23 -8.08 -14.54
N ALA A 152 -13.71 -6.85 -14.49
CA ALA A 152 -12.67 -6.44 -13.55
C ALA A 152 -13.06 -6.68 -12.07
N THR A 153 -14.32 -6.44 -11.74
CA THR A 153 -14.86 -6.64 -10.38
C THR A 153 -14.99 -8.10 -9.97
N VAL A 154 -14.83 -9.04 -10.90
CA VAL A 154 -15.02 -10.47 -10.67
C VAL A 154 -13.66 -11.18 -10.64
N HIS A 155 -12.81 -11.03 -11.67
CA HIS A 155 -11.47 -11.65 -11.63
C HIS A 155 -10.51 -10.93 -10.69
N GLY A 156 -10.64 -9.60 -10.52
CA GLY A 156 -9.79 -8.83 -9.62
C GLY A 156 -9.86 -9.33 -8.17
N TYR A 157 -11.04 -9.77 -7.73
CA TYR A 157 -11.27 -10.25 -6.36
C TYR A 157 -10.42 -11.46 -5.96
N GLU A 158 -10.09 -12.35 -6.90
CA GLU A 158 -9.27 -13.53 -6.60
C GLU A 158 -7.79 -13.17 -6.44
N MET A 159 -7.32 -12.18 -7.21
CA MET A 159 -6.02 -11.54 -7.03
C MET A 159 -5.98 -10.75 -5.70
N GLU A 160 -7.07 -10.05 -5.35
CA GLU A 160 -7.19 -9.25 -4.13
C GLU A 160 -7.14 -10.08 -2.84
N LEU A 161 -7.72 -11.27 -2.87
CA LEU A 161 -7.81 -12.15 -1.72
C LEU A 161 -6.58 -13.05 -1.52
N GLY A 162 -5.61 -13.02 -2.44
CA GLY A 162 -4.45 -13.93 -2.39
C GLY A 162 -4.87 -15.39 -2.31
N LEU A 163 -5.99 -15.76 -2.95
CA LEU A 163 -6.52 -17.12 -2.89
C LEU A 163 -5.48 -18.08 -3.47
N GLU A 164 -5.32 -19.25 -2.82
CA GLU A 164 -4.21 -20.21 -3.00
C GLU A 164 -3.97 -20.75 -4.43
N THR A 165 -4.74 -20.32 -5.43
CA THR A 165 -4.59 -20.77 -6.82
C THR A 165 -3.68 -19.83 -7.60
N ASP A 166 -2.42 -20.26 -7.76
CA ASP A 166 -1.44 -19.59 -8.63
C ASP A 166 -1.89 -19.63 -10.09
N CYS A 167 -2.35 -18.47 -10.61
CA CYS A 167 -2.88 -18.32 -11.96
C CYS A 167 -1.86 -18.72 -13.05
N ARG A 168 -0.56 -18.65 -12.75
CA ARG A 168 0.53 -18.98 -13.69
C ARG A 168 0.48 -20.44 -14.13
N GLN A 169 -0.08 -21.32 -13.31
CA GLN A 169 -0.21 -22.74 -13.63
C GLN A 169 -1.07 -22.99 -14.88
N CYS A 170 -2.01 -22.10 -15.18
CA CYS A 170 -2.90 -22.22 -16.34
C CYS A 170 -2.69 -21.10 -17.37
N HIS A 171 -2.28 -19.91 -16.93
CA HIS A 171 -2.10 -18.73 -17.80
C HIS A 171 -0.64 -18.47 -18.19
N GLY A 172 0.27 -19.40 -17.84
CA GLY A 172 1.70 -19.31 -18.09
C GLY A 172 2.44 -18.46 -17.06
N ASP A 173 3.75 -18.68 -16.93
CA ASP A 173 4.60 -18.06 -15.90
C ASP A 173 4.54 -16.52 -15.87
N ASN A 174 4.28 -15.89 -17.03
CA ASN A 174 4.15 -14.45 -17.16
C ASN A 174 2.70 -13.98 -17.32
N LEU A 175 1.70 -14.82 -17.11
CA LEU A 175 0.28 -14.52 -17.36
C LEU A 175 -0.01 -13.99 -18.78
N GLN A 176 0.77 -14.43 -19.77
CA GLN A 176 0.61 -14.05 -21.18
C GLN A 176 -0.32 -15.01 -21.94
N GLY A 177 -1.04 -15.84 -21.20
CA GLY A 177 -1.82 -16.94 -21.73
C GLY A 177 -0.94 -18.14 -22.11
N ALA A 178 -1.53 -19.32 -22.02
CA ALA A 178 -0.99 -20.56 -22.57
C ALA A 178 -2.14 -21.33 -23.23
N ASP A 179 -1.92 -21.86 -24.43
CA ASP A 179 -2.93 -22.56 -25.22
C ASP A 179 -4.22 -21.72 -25.43
N ASP A 180 -5.34 -22.12 -24.80
CA ASP A 180 -6.64 -21.46 -24.87
C ASP A 180 -6.88 -20.46 -23.70
N ALA A 181 -5.91 -20.30 -22.78
CA ALA A 181 -6.05 -19.42 -21.63
C ALA A 181 -5.85 -17.94 -22.01
N PRO A 182 -6.69 -17.00 -21.49
CA PRO A 182 -6.54 -15.57 -21.72
C PRO A 182 -5.17 -15.01 -21.33
N ASP A 183 -4.70 -14.06 -22.14
CA ASP A 183 -3.52 -13.20 -21.88
C ASP A 183 -3.97 -11.93 -21.15
N CYS A 184 -3.39 -11.65 -19.97
CA CYS A 184 -3.69 -10.43 -19.22
C CYS A 184 -3.39 -9.17 -20.03
N ASP A 185 -2.36 -9.18 -20.87
CA ASP A 185 -1.93 -8.03 -21.67
C ASP A 185 -2.92 -7.73 -22.82
N SER A 186 -3.88 -8.63 -23.08
CA SER A 186 -4.96 -8.38 -24.04
C SER A 186 -6.05 -7.42 -23.52
N CYS A 187 -6.18 -7.28 -22.20
CA CYS A 187 -7.15 -6.41 -21.54
C CYS A 187 -6.49 -5.27 -20.77
N HIS A 188 -5.30 -5.50 -20.21
CA HIS A 188 -4.54 -4.48 -19.47
C HIS A 188 -3.60 -3.71 -20.41
N GLN A 189 -3.41 -2.41 -20.12
CA GLN A 189 -2.57 -1.54 -20.94
C GLN A 189 -1.08 -1.93 -20.83
N GLU A 190 -0.31 -1.69 -21.90
CA GLU A 190 1.14 -1.91 -21.89
C GLU A 190 1.80 -1.17 -20.71
N GLY A 191 2.62 -1.89 -19.92
CA GLY A 191 3.31 -1.35 -18.75
C GLY A 191 2.53 -1.44 -17.43
N TRP A 192 1.34 -2.05 -17.41
CA TRP A 192 0.52 -2.18 -16.19
C TRP A 192 1.22 -2.97 -15.06
N ARG A 193 2.15 -3.87 -15.40
CA ARG A 193 2.83 -4.75 -14.44
C ARG A 193 3.84 -3.99 -13.59
N GLU A 194 4.48 -3.00 -14.19
CA GLU A 194 5.46 -2.12 -13.58
C GLU A 194 4.83 -0.87 -12.93
N ASP A 195 3.57 -0.56 -13.27
CA ASP A 195 2.83 0.56 -12.70
C ASP A 195 2.24 0.20 -11.33
N CYS A 196 3.02 0.45 -10.27
CA CYS A 196 2.57 0.20 -8.89
C CYS A 196 1.24 0.90 -8.56
N THR A 197 1.02 2.10 -9.13
CA THR A 197 -0.17 2.91 -8.83
C THR A 197 -1.43 2.39 -9.51
N TYR A 198 -1.27 1.56 -10.54
CA TYR A 198 -2.36 0.82 -11.16
C TYR A 198 -3.08 -0.06 -10.13
N CYS A 199 -2.31 -0.84 -9.34
CA CYS A 199 -2.86 -1.73 -8.31
C CYS A 199 -3.01 -1.02 -6.95
N HIS A 200 -1.89 -0.48 -6.43
CA HIS A 200 -1.81 0.10 -5.09
C HIS A 200 -2.35 1.53 -4.99
N GLY A 201 -2.76 2.11 -6.12
CA GLY A 201 -3.41 3.41 -6.19
C GLY A 201 -2.45 4.61 -6.18
N GLY A 202 -3.04 5.78 -5.95
CA GLY A 202 -2.35 7.07 -5.80
C GLY A 202 -3.17 8.01 -4.90
N ALA A 203 -3.91 7.43 -3.95
CA ALA A 203 -4.92 8.14 -3.19
C ALA A 203 -4.34 8.99 -2.04
N VAL A 204 -3.15 8.63 -1.54
CA VAL A 204 -2.42 9.36 -0.49
C VAL A 204 -1.26 10.15 -1.07
N SER A 205 -0.51 9.54 -1.99
CA SER A 205 0.57 10.18 -2.75
C SER A 205 0.51 9.76 -4.21
N ASP A 206 1.09 10.57 -5.08
CA ASP A 206 1.23 10.25 -6.50
C ASP A 206 2.14 9.02 -6.75
N SER A 207 2.98 8.65 -5.75
CA SER A 207 3.82 7.45 -5.80
C SER A 207 3.07 6.16 -5.43
N GLY A 208 1.84 6.26 -4.90
CA GLY A 208 1.12 5.12 -4.36
C GLY A 208 1.65 4.66 -3.00
N ALA A 209 2.33 5.53 -2.25
CA ALA A 209 2.91 5.23 -0.94
C ALA A 209 2.23 6.04 0.19
N PRO A 210 1.76 5.40 1.28
CA PRO A 210 1.73 3.96 1.48
C PRO A 210 0.83 3.26 0.46
N PRO A 211 1.19 2.04 0.01
CA PRO A 211 0.32 1.26 -0.86
C PRO A 211 -0.99 0.97 -0.15
N ARG A 212 -2.12 1.17 -0.85
CA ARG A 212 -3.39 0.60 -0.40
C ARG A 212 -3.38 -0.91 -0.66
N ASP A 213 -4.16 -1.66 0.09
CA ASP A 213 -4.37 -3.07 -0.24
C ASP A 213 -5.20 -3.21 -1.52
N LEU A 214 -5.19 -4.39 -2.14
CA LEU A 214 -5.89 -4.60 -3.40
C LEU A 214 -7.42 -4.45 -3.25
N ALA A 215 -7.95 -4.67 -2.05
CA ALA A 215 -9.36 -4.43 -1.73
C ALA A 215 -9.72 -2.93 -1.61
N GLY A 216 -8.76 -2.03 -1.92
CA GLY A 216 -8.94 -0.58 -1.90
C GLY A 216 -9.06 0.01 -0.50
N LEU A 217 -8.82 -0.78 0.56
CA LEU A 217 -8.84 -0.29 1.92
C LEU A 217 -7.54 0.46 2.22
N MET A 218 -7.70 1.65 2.79
CA MET A 218 -6.61 2.43 3.36
C MET A 218 -6.88 2.61 4.85
N ASP A 219 -6.76 1.52 5.60
CA ASP A 219 -6.83 1.61 7.04
C ASP A 219 -5.49 2.08 7.61
N LEU A 220 -5.35 3.40 7.76
CA LEU A 220 -4.14 4.02 8.34
C LEU A 220 -3.85 3.52 9.78
N THR A 221 -4.82 2.86 10.44
CA THR A 221 -4.61 2.23 11.76
C THR A 221 -3.96 0.85 11.66
N MET A 222 -4.02 0.21 10.49
CA MET A 222 -3.31 -1.03 10.15
C MET A 222 -1.94 -0.75 9.50
N LEU A 223 -1.68 0.49 9.09
CA LEU A 223 -0.36 0.89 8.63
C LEU A 223 0.63 0.80 9.77
N SER A 224 1.52 -0.18 9.64
CA SER A 224 2.62 -0.35 10.56
C SER A 224 3.57 0.87 10.49
N PHE A 225 3.64 1.58 9.35
CA PHE A 225 4.42 2.82 9.18
C PHE A 225 3.58 3.97 8.58
N LYS A 226 3.39 5.06 9.34
CA LYS A 226 2.53 6.19 8.93
C LYS A 226 3.25 7.30 8.16
N ALA A 227 4.56 7.47 8.40
CA ALA A 227 5.31 8.64 7.96
C ALA A 227 5.89 8.56 6.53
N HIS A 228 5.30 7.75 5.63
CA HIS A 228 5.76 7.54 4.25
C HIS A 228 5.96 8.85 3.47
N GLY A 229 4.92 9.67 3.35
CA GLY A 229 4.96 10.89 2.53
C GLY A 229 6.04 11.91 2.95
N GLN A 230 6.44 11.92 4.22
CA GLN A 230 7.54 12.78 4.68
C GLN A 230 8.91 12.29 4.17
N HIS A 231 9.09 10.98 4.02
CA HIS A 231 10.33 10.39 3.52
C HIS A 231 10.44 10.48 1.99
N GLU A 232 9.31 10.41 1.29
CA GLU A 232 9.28 10.45 -0.18
C GLU A 232 9.19 11.87 -0.76
N ALA A 233 8.66 12.84 -0.02
CA ALA A 233 8.43 14.19 -0.54
C ALA A 233 8.87 15.32 0.40
N GLY A 234 9.68 15.01 1.43
CA GLY A 234 10.15 16.01 2.39
C GLY A 234 11.16 17.01 1.80
N ASP A 235 11.12 18.26 2.28
CA ASP A 235 12.02 19.34 1.82
C ASP A 235 13.40 19.32 2.52
N ALA A 236 13.58 18.48 3.53
CA ALA A 236 14.77 18.47 4.37
C ALA A 236 15.86 17.48 3.90
N HIS A 237 15.53 16.56 3.00
CA HIS A 237 16.43 15.55 2.47
C HIS A 237 15.99 15.20 1.03
N PRO A 238 16.77 14.44 0.24
CA PRO A 238 16.28 13.97 -1.05
C PRO A 238 14.99 13.18 -0.85
N ALA A 239 14.08 13.23 -1.82
CA ALA A 239 13.01 12.23 -1.91
C ALA A 239 13.66 10.84 -1.88
N TYR A 240 13.35 10.05 -0.86
CA TYR A 240 13.90 8.70 -0.77
C TYR A 240 13.06 7.76 -1.60
N GLU A 241 13.74 6.92 -2.38
CA GLU A 241 13.12 5.82 -3.09
C GLU A 241 12.75 4.70 -2.11
N CYS A 242 11.78 3.87 -2.48
CA CYS A 242 11.25 2.79 -1.65
C CYS A 242 12.33 1.83 -1.16
N GLU A 243 13.39 1.62 -1.95
CA GLU A 243 14.56 0.78 -1.65
C GLU A 243 15.29 1.18 -0.36
N GLN A 244 15.02 2.39 0.14
CA GLN A 244 15.55 2.84 1.42
C GLN A 244 14.98 2.08 2.63
N CYS A 245 13.81 1.45 2.45
CA CYS A 245 13.10 0.71 3.49
C CYS A 245 12.68 -0.70 3.05
N HIS A 246 12.29 -0.85 1.78
CA HIS A 246 11.71 -2.06 1.22
C HIS A 246 12.62 -2.69 0.17
N ASP A 247 12.45 -3.98 -0.12
CA ASP A 247 12.89 -4.53 -1.39
C ASP A 247 11.83 -4.18 -2.45
N LYS A 248 12.04 -3.07 -3.17
CA LYS A 248 11.07 -2.57 -4.15
C LYS A 248 10.90 -3.60 -5.29
N PRO A 249 9.69 -4.13 -5.52
CA PRO A 249 9.45 -5.01 -6.65
C PRO A 249 9.60 -4.23 -7.96
N THR A 250 10.15 -4.89 -8.99
CA THR A 250 10.28 -4.28 -10.32
C THR A 250 8.97 -4.32 -11.09
N ASP A 251 8.17 -5.35 -10.82
CA ASP A 251 6.86 -5.60 -11.41
C ASP A 251 6.05 -6.60 -10.55
N VAL A 252 4.78 -6.82 -10.91
CA VAL A 252 3.85 -7.74 -10.23
C VAL A 252 4.31 -9.21 -10.17
N MET A 253 5.21 -9.65 -11.06
CA MET A 253 5.74 -11.02 -11.07
C MET A 253 7.00 -11.16 -10.21
N THR A 254 7.48 -10.06 -9.59
CA THR A 254 8.67 -10.12 -8.72
C THR A 254 8.42 -11.15 -7.61
N PRO A 255 9.30 -12.16 -7.44
CA PRO A 255 9.18 -13.11 -6.35
C PRO A 255 9.19 -12.38 -5.01
N GLY A 256 8.27 -12.71 -4.11
CA GLY A 256 8.09 -11.94 -2.87
C GLY A 256 7.06 -10.83 -2.95
N HIS A 257 6.52 -10.49 -4.15
CA HIS A 257 5.46 -9.49 -4.26
C HIS A 257 4.09 -10.14 -4.09
N ILE A 258 3.46 -10.63 -5.18
CA ILE A 258 2.17 -11.34 -5.08
C ILE A 258 2.28 -12.85 -5.31
N PHE A 259 3.42 -13.30 -5.82
CA PHE A 259 3.70 -14.72 -6.05
C PHE A 259 4.96 -15.16 -5.30
N ASP A 260 5.07 -16.47 -5.08
CA ASP A 260 6.26 -17.14 -4.52
C ASP A 260 6.65 -16.65 -3.11
N ASP A 261 5.66 -16.30 -2.28
CA ASP A 261 5.87 -15.81 -0.92
C ASP A 261 4.84 -16.35 0.10
N GLU A 262 5.26 -16.50 1.34
CA GLU A 262 4.40 -16.85 2.49
C GLU A 262 3.64 -15.62 3.02
N THR A 263 4.06 -14.41 2.65
CA THR A 263 3.44 -13.12 3.00
C THR A 263 3.05 -12.30 1.78
N ALA A 264 2.66 -12.95 0.68
CA ALA A 264 2.28 -12.31 -0.57
C ALA A 264 1.32 -11.11 -0.37
N GLY A 265 1.62 -9.99 -1.04
CA GLY A 265 0.86 -8.75 -1.00
C GLY A 265 1.19 -7.83 0.18
N VAL A 266 2.14 -8.21 1.03
CA VAL A 266 2.67 -7.36 2.11
C VAL A 266 3.93 -6.64 1.62
N ALA A 267 4.11 -5.38 2.01
CA ALA A 267 5.30 -4.60 1.72
C ALA A 267 6.22 -4.60 2.95
N GLU A 268 7.08 -5.62 3.09
CA GLU A 268 7.96 -5.76 4.25
C GLU A 268 8.99 -4.64 4.32
N VAL A 269 9.18 -4.07 5.51
CA VAL A 269 10.29 -3.17 5.80
C VAL A 269 11.49 -4.01 6.20
N VAL A 270 12.46 -4.14 5.30
CA VAL A 270 13.62 -5.04 5.44
C VAL A 270 14.96 -4.32 5.54
N PHE A 271 15.04 -3.04 5.12
CA PHE A 271 16.27 -2.26 5.08
C PHE A 271 17.44 -3.00 4.40
N SER A 272 17.19 -3.59 3.23
CA SER A 272 18.17 -4.39 2.48
C SER A 272 19.26 -3.52 1.82
N ALA A 273 18.96 -2.25 1.55
CA ALA A 273 19.82 -1.32 0.85
C ALA A 273 19.81 0.09 1.49
N GLY A 274 20.40 1.05 0.78
CA GLY A 274 20.32 2.45 1.17
C GLY A 274 21.27 2.87 2.29
N LEU A 275 20.94 4.00 2.91
CA LEU A 275 21.73 4.61 3.99
C LEU A 275 21.63 3.81 5.29
N SER A 276 20.50 3.15 5.51
CA SER A 276 20.20 2.40 6.74
C SER A 276 20.17 0.89 6.51
N ALA A 277 21.04 0.33 5.67
CA ALA A 277 21.06 -1.10 5.30
C ALA A 277 21.29 -2.10 6.47
N GLN A 278 21.47 -1.62 7.70
CA GLN A 278 21.54 -2.43 8.92
C GLN A 278 20.34 -2.18 9.84
N GLY A 279 19.37 -1.41 9.34
CA GLY A 279 18.16 -1.04 10.03
C GLY A 279 17.34 -2.26 10.35
N THR A 280 16.56 -2.14 11.41
CA THR A 280 15.59 -3.17 11.79
C THR A 280 14.28 -2.50 12.11
N TYR A 281 13.20 -3.15 11.70
CA TYR A 281 11.84 -2.73 11.97
C TYR A 281 11.14 -3.77 12.82
N ASN A 282 10.37 -3.34 13.82
CA ASN A 282 9.69 -4.24 14.75
C ASN A 282 8.30 -4.71 14.28
N GLY A 283 7.83 -4.26 13.11
CA GLY A 283 6.48 -4.57 12.61
C GLY A 283 5.37 -3.67 13.18
N ASN A 284 5.69 -2.73 14.07
CA ASN A 284 4.71 -1.89 14.78
C ASN A 284 5.26 -0.47 15.02
N GLY A 285 5.80 0.15 13.97
CA GLY A 285 6.19 1.57 13.98
C GLY A 285 7.59 1.89 14.50
N SER A 286 8.29 0.99 15.19
CA SER A 286 9.60 1.30 15.78
C SER A 286 10.77 0.73 14.97
N CYS A 287 11.77 1.57 14.76
CA CYS A 287 12.97 1.29 13.98
C CYS A 287 14.24 1.45 14.83
N SER A 288 15.28 0.65 14.55
CA SER A 288 16.60 0.79 15.17
C SER A 288 17.73 0.44 14.23
N ASN A 289 18.98 0.75 14.62
CA ASN A 289 20.20 0.58 13.82
C ASN A 289 20.20 1.42 12.53
N LEU A 290 19.61 2.60 12.60
CA LEU A 290 19.45 3.49 11.46
C LEU A 290 20.64 4.45 11.31
N TYR A 291 20.98 4.81 10.07
CA TYR A 291 21.82 5.96 9.79
C TYR A 291 21.05 7.28 10.01
N CYS A 292 19.81 7.32 9.49
CA CYS A 292 18.83 8.37 9.72
C CYS A 292 18.27 8.28 11.15
N HIS A 293 17.66 9.35 11.68
CA HIS A 293 17.18 9.40 13.08
C HIS A 293 18.27 9.00 14.11
N GLY A 294 19.52 9.30 13.78
CA GLY A 294 20.71 9.03 14.56
C GLY A 294 21.62 10.24 14.51
N ASN A 295 22.92 10.02 14.30
CA ASN A 295 23.89 11.13 14.22
C ASN A 295 24.40 11.44 12.80
N GLY A 296 23.85 10.77 11.78
CA GLY A 296 24.30 10.91 10.38
C GLY A 296 25.74 10.46 10.13
N ARG A 297 26.32 9.64 11.02
CA ARG A 297 27.71 9.15 10.91
C ARG A 297 27.85 7.66 11.13
N ASN A 298 26.93 7.04 11.86
CA ASN A 298 26.89 5.61 12.11
C ASN A 298 25.44 5.15 12.30
N ASN A 299 25.28 3.82 12.39
CA ASN A 299 23.99 3.15 12.46
C ASN A 299 23.51 3.04 13.91
N ALA A 300 23.42 4.17 14.61
CA ALA A 300 22.98 4.22 16.00
C ALA A 300 21.60 4.89 16.17
N GLY A 301 20.95 5.23 15.06
CA GLY A 301 19.65 5.86 15.05
C GLY A 301 18.53 4.93 15.47
N THR A 302 17.54 5.52 16.12
CA THR A 302 16.32 4.88 16.58
C THR A 302 15.17 5.86 16.40
N ALA A 303 14.03 5.37 15.94
CA ALA A 303 12.84 6.20 15.76
C ALA A 303 11.59 5.38 16.01
N ASP A 304 10.53 6.07 16.41
CA ASP A 304 9.17 5.58 16.33
C ASP A 304 8.40 6.37 15.25
N HIS A 305 7.47 5.72 14.55
CA HIS A 305 6.73 6.34 13.45
C HIS A 305 5.80 7.49 13.89
N ASP A 306 5.54 7.60 15.19
CA ASP A 306 4.77 8.68 15.80
C ASP A 306 5.67 9.81 16.33
N ASP A 307 7.00 9.69 16.20
CA ASP A 307 7.94 10.74 16.58
C ASP A 307 7.71 12.01 15.75
N GLY A 308 7.87 13.16 16.42
CA GLY A 308 7.78 14.46 15.77
C GLY A 308 8.96 14.74 14.82
N GLN A 309 8.82 15.81 14.03
CA GLN A 309 9.87 16.27 13.14
C GLN A 309 11.17 16.55 13.90
N LEU A 310 12.28 16.06 13.35
CA LEU A 310 13.61 16.28 13.90
C LEU A 310 14.03 17.75 13.74
N ASP A 311 14.69 18.28 14.77
CA ASP A 311 15.44 19.52 14.65
C ASP A 311 16.89 19.25 14.20
N CYS A 312 17.65 20.30 13.88
CA CYS A 312 19.03 20.16 13.43
C CYS A 312 19.91 19.40 14.45
N ASN A 313 19.66 19.63 15.74
CA ASN A 313 20.47 19.08 16.84
C ASN A 313 20.23 17.59 17.06
N ALA A 314 19.13 17.04 16.54
CA ALA A 314 18.84 15.62 16.59
C ALA A 314 19.90 14.78 15.87
N CYS A 315 20.46 15.30 14.78
CA CYS A 315 21.48 14.59 13.99
C CYS A 315 22.90 15.10 14.26
N HIS A 316 23.13 16.41 14.18
CA HIS A 316 24.44 16.99 14.42
C HIS A 316 24.34 18.31 15.19
N ALA A 317 25.42 18.76 15.80
CA ALA A 317 25.39 20.01 16.53
C ALA A 317 24.99 21.19 15.62
N GLY A 318 23.90 21.87 15.96
CA GLY A 318 23.47 23.10 15.30
C GLY A 318 24.24 24.35 15.76
N PRO A 319 23.89 25.53 15.25
CA PRO A 319 24.63 26.78 15.52
C PRO A 319 24.58 27.23 16.99
N THR A 320 23.67 26.72 17.81
CA THR A 320 23.56 27.05 19.23
C THR A 320 24.10 25.96 20.16
N ALA A 321 24.42 24.78 19.63
CA ALA A 321 24.90 23.64 20.40
C ALA A 321 26.42 23.70 20.65
N THR A 322 26.89 24.79 21.28
CA THR A 322 28.31 25.15 21.37
C THR A 322 29.21 24.09 22.04
N THR A 323 28.64 23.27 22.92
CA THR A 323 29.38 22.16 23.55
C THR A 323 29.49 20.97 22.60
N ALA A 324 28.50 20.73 21.76
CA ALA A 324 28.42 19.58 20.88
C ALA A 324 29.21 19.74 19.57
N TRP A 325 29.68 20.93 19.17
CA TRP A 325 30.48 21.09 17.94
C TRP A 325 31.72 20.19 17.86
N ARG A 326 32.26 19.75 19.00
CA ARG A 326 33.38 18.79 19.06
C ARG A 326 33.02 17.38 18.56
N THR A 327 31.73 17.07 18.42
CA THR A 327 31.26 15.78 17.88
C THR A 327 31.20 15.80 16.36
N MET A 328 31.36 16.97 15.73
CA MET A 328 31.48 17.12 14.29
C MET A 328 32.91 16.80 13.81
N SER A 329 33.09 16.59 12.51
CA SER A 329 34.39 16.20 11.94
C SER A 329 35.37 17.38 11.90
N GLY A 330 36.68 17.11 11.86
CA GLY A 330 37.70 18.15 11.74
C GLY A 330 37.68 19.21 12.84
N GLU A 331 38.10 20.42 12.51
CA GLU A 331 38.22 21.55 13.43
C GLU A 331 36.92 22.39 13.58
N HIS A 332 35.74 21.78 13.39
CA HIS A 332 34.44 22.48 13.48
C HIS A 332 34.28 23.32 14.76
N SER A 333 34.65 22.76 15.92
CA SER A 333 34.57 23.48 17.20
C SER A 333 35.42 24.76 17.21
N LYS A 334 36.58 24.78 16.54
CA LYS A 334 37.44 25.96 16.42
C LYS A 334 36.76 27.03 15.54
N HIS A 335 36.40 26.66 14.32
CA HIS A 335 35.79 27.58 13.35
C HIS A 335 34.45 28.16 13.81
N MET A 336 33.61 27.35 14.47
CA MET A 336 32.34 27.84 15.01
C MET A 336 32.55 28.80 16.19
N ARG A 337 33.63 28.65 16.99
CA ARG A 337 34.00 29.63 18.04
C ARG A 337 34.51 30.94 17.47
N GLU A 338 35.12 30.89 16.29
CA GLU A 338 35.53 32.06 15.49
C GLU A 338 34.35 32.73 14.78
N ARG A 339 33.12 32.19 14.95
CA ARG A 339 31.86 32.70 14.39
C ARG A 339 31.80 32.62 12.86
N LEU A 340 32.47 31.63 12.27
CA LEU A 340 32.25 31.31 10.87
C LEU A 340 30.82 30.85 10.63
N ALA A 341 30.25 31.25 9.51
CA ALA A 341 28.91 30.85 9.11
C ALA A 341 28.96 29.45 8.50
N CYS A 342 27.87 28.69 8.62
CA CYS A 342 27.79 27.36 8.01
C CYS A 342 27.99 27.43 6.47
N THR A 343 27.51 28.52 5.85
CA THR A 343 27.71 28.83 4.43
C THR A 343 29.17 29.04 4.04
N ASP A 344 30.09 29.28 4.97
CA ASP A 344 31.51 29.45 4.63
C ASP A 344 32.15 28.13 4.15
N CYS A 345 31.56 26.99 4.53
CA CYS A 345 32.05 25.64 4.20
C CYS A 345 31.00 24.74 3.54
N HIS A 346 29.70 25.01 3.75
CA HIS A 346 28.57 24.22 3.28
C HIS A 346 27.62 25.07 2.41
N ASN A 347 28.17 25.98 1.62
CA ASN A 347 27.40 26.98 0.85
C ASN A 347 26.31 26.37 -0.05
N SER A 348 26.52 25.16 -0.54
CA SER A 348 25.52 24.44 -1.34
C SER A 348 24.42 23.78 -0.49
N THR A 349 24.69 23.40 0.75
CA THR A 349 23.77 22.61 1.60
C THR A 349 22.92 23.49 2.52
N VAL A 350 23.46 24.61 3.01
CA VAL A 350 22.78 25.53 3.94
C VAL A 350 22.84 26.95 3.44
N ASN A 351 21.78 27.73 3.63
CA ASN A 351 21.71 29.13 3.23
C ASN A 351 22.13 30.09 4.37
N SER A 352 22.18 31.39 4.10
CA SER A 352 22.59 32.42 5.06
C SER A 352 21.65 32.58 6.25
N ALA A 353 20.41 32.08 6.16
CA ALA A 353 19.47 32.03 7.27
C ALA A 353 19.66 30.79 8.16
N GLY A 354 20.58 29.88 7.80
CA GLY A 354 20.80 28.62 8.51
C GLY A 354 19.78 27.54 8.18
N ALA A 355 19.00 27.71 7.10
CA ALA A 355 18.07 26.70 6.62
C ALA A 355 18.70 25.86 5.49
N ILE A 356 18.18 24.66 5.29
CA ILE A 356 18.61 23.74 4.23
C ILE A 356 18.36 24.42 2.88
N ALA A 357 19.41 24.54 2.06
CA ALA A 357 19.36 25.19 0.76
C ALA A 357 19.02 24.20 -0.36
N GLN A 358 19.55 22.97 -0.27
CA GLN A 358 19.36 21.91 -1.25
C GLN A 358 19.13 20.59 -0.52
N ALA A 359 17.89 20.12 -0.54
CA ALA A 359 17.48 18.86 0.08
C ALA A 359 18.32 17.68 -0.43
N ALA A 360 18.64 17.68 -1.73
CA ALA A 360 19.48 16.67 -2.39
C ALA A 360 20.89 16.49 -1.77
N LEU A 361 21.38 17.49 -1.02
CA LEU A 361 22.71 17.49 -0.39
C LEU A 361 22.64 17.36 1.15
N HIS A 362 21.45 17.18 1.73
CA HIS A 362 21.28 17.07 3.16
C HIS A 362 20.72 15.69 3.50
N VAL A 363 21.50 14.87 4.21
CA VAL A 363 21.20 13.44 4.47
C VAL A 363 21.32 12.56 3.22
N ASN A 364 22.31 12.83 2.35
CA ASN A 364 22.65 11.98 1.19
C ASN A 364 23.77 10.95 1.48
N GLY A 365 24.14 10.76 2.75
CA GLY A 365 25.23 9.87 3.18
C GLY A 365 26.64 10.45 3.04
N GLN A 366 26.77 11.71 2.60
CA GLN A 366 28.06 12.38 2.40
C GLN A 366 28.15 13.68 3.20
N VAL A 367 29.39 14.13 3.40
CA VAL A 367 29.65 15.47 3.95
C VAL A 367 30.03 16.37 2.78
N ASP A 368 29.05 17.09 2.26
CA ASP A 368 29.22 18.00 1.13
C ASP A 368 29.92 19.28 1.56
N LEU A 369 31.07 19.57 0.96
CA LEU A 369 31.82 20.80 1.21
C LEU A 369 31.79 21.70 -0.03
N ASP A 370 31.32 22.92 0.18
CA ASP A 370 31.35 24.00 -0.79
C ASP A 370 31.78 25.27 -0.06
N PHE A 371 33.04 25.67 -0.27
CA PHE A 371 33.60 26.89 0.30
C PHE A 371 33.10 28.16 -0.42
N GLY A 372 32.24 28.03 -1.44
CA GLY A 372 31.66 29.14 -2.18
C GLY A 372 32.74 30.03 -2.81
N THR A 373 32.72 31.32 -2.47
CA THR A 373 33.73 32.29 -2.94
C THR A 373 34.99 32.31 -2.08
N ASN A 374 35.05 31.55 -0.98
CA ASN A 374 36.24 31.49 -0.15
C ASN A 374 37.35 30.74 -0.91
N ASN A 375 38.57 31.29 -0.88
CA ASN A 375 39.72 30.67 -1.53
C ASN A 375 40.28 29.54 -0.64
N MET A 376 39.48 28.52 -0.39
CA MET A 376 39.82 27.38 0.46
C MET A 376 39.63 26.07 -0.28
N THR A 377 40.54 25.12 -0.06
CA THR A 377 40.46 23.78 -0.61
C THR A 377 40.79 22.76 0.47
N ARG A 378 40.08 21.62 0.44
CA ARG A 378 40.37 20.45 1.28
C ARG A 378 40.88 19.31 0.40
N THR A 379 42.09 18.83 0.64
CA THR A 379 42.64 17.65 -0.04
C THR A 379 43.30 16.74 0.99
N ASN A 380 42.99 15.44 0.98
CA ASN A 380 43.54 14.45 1.91
C ASN A 380 43.43 14.86 3.39
N ASN A 381 42.27 15.39 3.80
CA ASN A 381 42.04 15.93 5.16
C ASN A 381 43.00 17.05 5.55
N ARG A 382 43.43 17.86 4.59
CA ARG A 382 44.24 19.07 4.84
C ARG A 382 43.69 20.27 4.11
N CYS A 383 43.72 21.43 4.78
CA CYS A 383 43.22 22.70 4.28
C CYS A 383 44.37 23.57 3.74
N THR A 384 44.19 24.09 2.53
CA THR A 384 45.10 25.09 1.95
C THR A 384 44.30 26.21 1.31
N GLY A 385 44.65 27.46 1.63
CA GLY A 385 43.91 28.60 1.14
C GLY A 385 43.97 29.82 2.04
N THR A 386 43.07 30.78 1.78
CA THR A 386 42.82 31.94 2.63
C THR A 386 41.32 32.06 2.88
N CYS A 387 40.93 32.13 4.15
CA CYS A 387 39.54 32.29 4.58
C CYS A 387 39.49 33.36 5.68
N HIS A 388 38.63 34.37 5.55
CA HIS A 388 38.51 35.48 6.52
C HIS A 388 39.84 36.15 6.94
N ASN A 389 40.75 36.33 5.98
CA ASN A 389 42.11 36.85 6.16
C ASN A 389 43.09 35.93 6.93
N GLU A 390 42.68 34.71 7.24
CA GLU A 390 43.56 33.68 7.80
C GLU A 390 44.08 32.73 6.71
N ARG A 391 45.41 32.57 6.67
CA ARG A 391 46.08 31.69 5.71
C ARG A 391 46.23 30.30 6.30
N HIS A 392 45.74 29.31 5.57
CA HIS A 392 45.92 27.89 5.87
C HIS A 392 47.00 27.33 4.95
N THR A 393 48.04 26.72 5.52
CA THR A 393 49.17 26.19 4.76
C THR A 393 49.33 24.70 5.05
N ASN A 394 48.57 23.87 4.34
CA ASN A 394 48.52 22.43 4.59
C ASN A 394 48.13 22.11 6.04
N GLU A 395 47.18 22.86 6.60
CA GLU A 395 46.68 22.66 7.96
C GLU A 395 45.84 21.39 8.05
N THR A 396 45.73 20.78 9.23
CA THR A 396 44.84 19.63 9.43
C THR A 396 43.38 20.05 9.29
N TRP A 397 42.57 19.16 8.69
CA TRP A 397 41.12 19.29 8.60
C TRP A 397 40.46 19.23 9.96
#